data_AF-A0A9Q9EWB6-F1
#
_entry.id   AF-A0A9Q9EWB6-F1
#
_cell.length_a   1.000
_cell.length_b   1.000
_cell.length_c   1.000
_cell.angle_alpha   90.00
_cell.angle_beta   90.00
_cell.angle_gamma   90.00
#
_symmetry.space_group_name_H-M   'P 1'
#
loop_
_entity.id
_entity.type
_entity.pdbx_description
1 polymer ?
#
loop_
_entity_poly.entity_id
_entity_poly.type
_entity_poly.pdbx_seq_one_letter_code
_entity_poly.pdbx_strand_id
1 'polypeptide(L)'
;MNNSSVEKIKKYLILFVFFIASGFILWGSGYIISGLKNDAYLQDAEYILKNSPLCSKYQGLEFIKALNPSSLNMNFCNAVFEVKMKEKKGYAAFINMSGKYGMYQGMFLYFKEGKQCFFCGLGGGIADKPAMYYGVIPLTISISEQKLESAFKGLEINRRGEK
;
A
#
# COMPACT_ATOMS: atom_id res chain seq x y z
N MET A 1 23.59 -50.48 20.59
CA MET A 1 23.84 -49.30 19.74
C MET A 1 25.19 -48.70 20.14
N ASN A 2 26.10 -48.48 19.19
CA ASN A 2 27.47 -48.05 19.48
C ASN A 2 27.50 -46.55 19.85
N ASN A 3 28.21 -46.17 20.91
CA ASN A 3 28.24 -44.79 21.45
C ASN A 3 28.65 -43.73 20.40
N SER A 4 29.54 -44.11 19.48
CA SER A 4 29.99 -43.27 18.35
C SER A 4 28.87 -42.87 17.38
N SER A 5 27.91 -43.76 17.14
CA SER A 5 26.78 -43.50 16.24
C SER A 5 25.77 -42.54 16.87
N VAL A 6 25.56 -42.62 18.19
CA VAL A 6 24.66 -41.74 18.96
C VAL A 6 25.19 -40.30 18.99
N GLU A 7 26.51 -40.14 19.10
CA GLU A 7 27.15 -38.83 19.15
C GLU A 7 27.12 -38.10 17.80
N LYS A 8 27.28 -38.85 16.69
CA LYS A 8 27.09 -38.31 15.33
C LYS A 8 25.64 -37.87 15.10
N ILE A 9 24.66 -38.66 15.52
CA ILE A 9 23.23 -38.32 15.40
C ILE A 9 22.90 -37.04 16.18
N LYS A 10 23.41 -36.87 17.40
CA LYS A 10 23.22 -35.63 18.18
C LYS A 10 23.79 -34.40 17.47
N LYS A 11 24.98 -34.50 16.87
CA LYS A 11 25.59 -33.39 16.12
C LYS A 11 24.75 -32.99 14.90
N TYR A 12 24.25 -33.96 14.15
CA TYR A 12 23.35 -33.69 13.01
C TYR A 12 22.02 -33.09 13.45
N LEU A 13 21.46 -33.54 14.59
CA LEU A 13 20.21 -33.01 15.12
C LEU A 13 20.35 -31.54 15.56
N ILE A 14 21.47 -31.18 16.19
CA ILE A 14 21.78 -29.78 16.54
C ILE A 14 21.92 -28.90 15.29
N LEU A 15 22.64 -29.38 14.27
CA LEU A 15 22.78 -28.67 13.00
C LEU A 15 21.44 -28.49 12.28
N PHE A 16 20.58 -29.51 12.33
CA PHE A 16 19.25 -29.47 11.75
C PHE A 16 18.33 -28.48 12.46
N VAL A 17 18.36 -28.43 13.81
CA VAL A 17 17.62 -27.43 14.59
C VAL A 17 18.10 -26.01 14.25
N PHE A 18 19.41 -25.81 14.10
CA PHE A 18 19.97 -24.51 13.73
C PHE A 18 19.51 -24.07 12.33
N PHE A 19 19.46 -25.01 11.39
CA PHE A 19 19.00 -24.75 10.03
C PHE A 19 17.51 -24.40 9.98
N ILE A 20 16.68 -25.15 10.73
CA ILE A 20 15.25 -24.87 10.87
C ILE A 20 15.00 -23.51 11.53
N ALA A 21 15.71 -23.21 12.63
CA ALA A 21 15.59 -21.92 13.32
C ALA A 21 15.93 -20.75 12.39
N SER A 22 17.00 -20.88 11.60
CA SER A 22 17.40 -19.86 10.61
C SER A 22 16.34 -19.68 9.51
N GLY A 23 15.75 -20.78 9.04
CA GLY A 23 14.64 -20.75 8.08
C GLY A 23 13.41 -20.03 8.63
N PHE A 24 13.03 -20.30 9.89
CA PHE A 24 11.91 -19.63 10.55
C PHE A 24 12.15 -18.14 10.79
N ILE A 25 13.38 -17.74 11.15
CA ILE A 25 13.72 -16.31 11.34
C ILE A 25 13.59 -15.56 10.01
N LEU A 26 14.12 -16.14 8.92
CA LEU A 26 14.03 -15.54 7.58
C LEU A 26 12.57 -15.43 7.12
N TRP A 27 11.78 -16.49 7.25
CA TRP A 27 10.36 -16.47 6.89
C TRP A 27 9.56 -15.50 7.77
N GLY A 28 9.73 -15.55 9.08
CA GLY A 28 9.03 -14.69 10.03
C GLY A 28 9.30 -13.20 9.78
N SER A 29 10.56 -12.84 9.48
CA SER A 29 10.93 -11.45 9.19
C SER A 29 10.19 -10.89 7.96
N GLY A 30 9.99 -11.69 6.90
CA GLY A 30 9.29 -11.24 5.69
C GLY A 30 7.81 -10.91 5.91
N TYR A 31 7.12 -11.68 6.76
CA TYR A 31 5.72 -11.39 7.12
C TYR A 31 5.60 -10.13 7.97
N ILE A 32 6.51 -9.93 8.92
CA ILE A 32 6.53 -8.75 9.79
C ILE A 32 6.76 -7.48 8.95
N ILE A 33 7.72 -7.51 8.02
CA ILE A 33 8.04 -6.35 7.16
C ILE A 33 6.85 -5.98 6.27
N SER A 34 6.12 -6.96 5.75
CA SER A 34 4.96 -6.73 4.88
C SER A 34 3.78 -6.10 5.64
N GLY A 35 3.55 -6.55 6.89
CA GLY A 35 2.56 -5.92 7.79
C GLY A 35 2.95 -4.48 8.12
N LEU A 36 4.20 -4.27 8.54
CA LEU A 36 4.71 -2.96 8.93
C LEU A 36 4.61 -1.92 7.81
N LYS A 37 4.82 -2.35 6.56
CA LYS A 37 4.67 -1.51 5.38
C LYS A 37 3.22 -1.04 5.19
N ASN A 38 2.23 -1.92 5.38
CA ASN A 38 0.82 -1.54 5.28
C ASN A 38 0.39 -0.59 6.39
N ASP A 39 0.87 -0.82 7.62
CA ASP A 39 0.59 0.05 8.76
C ASP A 39 1.15 1.47 8.52
N ALA A 40 2.34 1.58 7.93
CA ALA A 40 2.91 2.87 7.54
C ALA A 40 2.02 3.62 6.52
N TYR A 41 1.48 2.92 5.52
CA TYR A 41 0.54 3.53 4.56
C TYR A 41 -0.77 3.97 5.24
N LEU A 42 -1.30 3.17 6.16
CA LEU A 42 -2.52 3.53 6.90
C LEU A 42 -2.31 4.76 7.77
N GLN A 43 -1.18 4.83 8.48
CA GLN A 43 -0.81 5.98 9.29
C GLN A 43 -0.65 7.25 8.43
N ASP A 44 0.01 7.14 7.27
CA ASP A 44 0.12 8.23 6.31
C ASP A 44 -1.27 8.64 5.77
N ALA A 45 -2.14 7.67 5.49
CA ALA A 45 -3.49 7.95 5.01
C ALA A 45 -4.31 8.74 6.05
N GLU A 46 -4.28 8.32 7.31
CA GLU A 46 -4.95 9.02 8.40
C GLU A 46 -4.41 10.45 8.57
N TYR A 47 -3.09 10.61 8.48
CA TYR A 47 -2.46 11.93 8.56
C TYR A 47 -2.90 12.83 7.41
N ILE A 48 -2.93 12.32 6.17
CA ILE A 48 -3.36 13.08 4.99
C ILE A 48 -4.84 13.46 5.11
N LEU A 49 -5.72 12.53 5.51
CA LEU A 49 -7.15 12.79 5.66
C LEU A 49 -7.43 13.84 6.75
N LYS A 50 -6.63 13.86 7.81
CA LYS A 50 -6.76 14.82 8.91
C LYS A 50 -6.23 16.21 8.54
N ASN A 51 -5.06 16.29 7.90
CA ASN A 51 -4.32 17.55 7.75
C ASN A 51 -4.41 18.17 6.36
N SER A 52 -4.72 17.39 5.32
CA SER A 52 -4.81 17.95 3.98
C SER A 52 -6.12 18.72 3.78
N PRO A 53 -6.07 19.97 3.29
CA PRO A 53 -7.26 20.75 2.96
C PRO A 53 -8.04 20.14 1.78
N LEU A 54 -7.40 19.32 0.94
CA LEU A 54 -8.03 18.73 -0.26
C LEU A 54 -8.99 17.59 0.08
N CYS A 55 -8.74 16.86 1.18
CA CYS A 55 -9.53 15.69 1.56
C CYS A 55 -10.17 15.79 2.94
N SER A 56 -10.29 16.99 3.52
CA SER A 56 -10.95 17.20 4.82
C SER A 56 -12.41 16.73 4.83
N LYS A 57 -13.09 16.72 3.68
CA LYS A 57 -14.46 16.19 3.53
C LYS A 57 -14.55 14.67 3.68
N TYR A 58 -13.43 13.96 3.60
CA TYR A 58 -13.35 12.50 3.65
C TYR A 58 -12.78 12.00 5.00
N GLN A 59 -12.79 12.85 6.03
CA GLN A 59 -12.51 12.45 7.41
C GLN A 59 -13.57 11.43 7.87
N GLY A 60 -13.12 10.25 8.34
CA GLY A 60 -13.99 9.11 8.66
C GLY A 60 -14.11 8.07 7.55
N LEU A 61 -13.18 8.06 6.59
CA LEU A 61 -13.02 6.98 5.62
C LEU A 61 -12.38 5.76 6.28
N GLU A 62 -13.02 4.60 6.11
CA GLU A 62 -12.56 3.32 6.67
C GLU A 62 -11.76 2.54 5.61
N PHE A 63 -10.59 2.05 5.99
CA PHE A 63 -9.78 1.15 5.18
C PHE A 63 -10.20 -0.29 5.46
N ILE A 64 -10.82 -0.95 4.48
CA ILE A 64 -11.37 -2.30 4.65
C ILE A 64 -10.29 -3.35 4.42
N LYS A 65 -9.55 -3.22 3.32
CA LYS A 65 -8.64 -4.29 2.86
C LYS A 65 -7.50 -3.75 2.02
N ALA A 66 -6.29 -4.19 2.31
CA ALA A 66 -5.15 -4.01 1.41
C ALA A 66 -5.27 -4.94 0.19
N LEU A 67 -5.14 -4.37 -1.00
CA LEU A 67 -5.14 -5.09 -2.28
C LEU A 67 -3.73 -5.04 -2.85
N ASN A 68 -3.27 -6.17 -3.38
CA ASN A 68 -1.95 -6.23 -4.02
C ASN A 68 -2.03 -5.54 -5.41
N PRO A 69 -1.28 -4.46 -5.66
CA PRO A 69 -1.33 -3.74 -6.93
C PRO A 69 -1.00 -4.62 -8.15
N SER A 70 -0.11 -5.60 -7.99
CA SER A 70 0.26 -6.52 -9.08
C SER A 70 -0.91 -7.41 -9.50
N SER A 71 -1.74 -7.84 -8.55
CA SER A 71 -2.95 -8.63 -8.85
C SER A 71 -4.00 -7.82 -9.60
N LEU A 72 -3.91 -6.49 -9.54
CA LEU A 72 -4.81 -5.55 -10.21
C LEU A 72 -4.24 -5.02 -11.53
N ASN A 73 -3.07 -5.51 -11.97
CA ASN A 73 -2.30 -4.96 -13.09
C ASN A 73 -1.98 -3.45 -12.92
N MET A 74 -1.82 -3.01 -11.67
CA MET A 74 -1.53 -1.62 -11.27
C MET A 74 -0.11 -1.50 -10.70
N ASN A 75 0.90 -2.03 -11.40
CA ASN A 75 2.30 -2.03 -10.95
C ASN A 75 2.90 -0.63 -10.72
N PHE A 76 2.24 0.42 -11.20
CA PHE A 76 2.62 1.80 -10.96
C PHE A 76 2.15 2.35 -9.60
N CYS A 77 1.28 1.61 -8.89
CA CYS A 77 0.87 1.92 -7.53
C CYS A 77 1.74 1.16 -6.55
N ASN A 78 2.16 1.82 -5.47
CA ASN A 78 2.91 1.18 -4.40
C ASN A 78 2.00 0.34 -3.49
N ALA A 79 0.79 0.85 -3.25
CA ALA A 79 -0.24 0.22 -2.42
C ALA A 79 -1.63 0.63 -2.90
N VAL A 80 -2.58 -0.27 -2.78
CA VAL A 80 -4.00 -0.02 -3.06
C VAL A 80 -4.81 -0.58 -1.90
N PHE A 81 -5.79 0.18 -1.42
CA PHE A 81 -6.69 -0.23 -0.35
C PHE A 81 -8.13 -0.09 -0.82
N GLU A 82 -8.97 -1.06 -0.50
CA GLU A 82 -10.42 -0.89 -0.60
C GLU A 82 -10.89 -0.05 0.59
N VAL A 83 -11.66 0.99 0.30
CA VAL A 83 -12.09 1.95 1.29
C VAL A 83 -13.61 2.12 1.25
N LYS A 84 -14.19 2.46 2.39
CA LYS A 84 -15.62 2.73 2.51
C LYS A 84 -15.83 4.00 3.30
N MET A 85 -16.75 4.81 2.80
CA MET A 85 -17.20 6.00 3.51
C MET A 85 -18.72 6.01 3.51
N LYS A 86 -19.32 5.92 4.70
CA LYS A 86 -20.77 5.74 4.88
C LYS A 86 -21.24 4.48 4.13
N GLU A 87 -21.87 4.62 2.98
CA GLU A 87 -22.32 3.50 2.13
C GLU A 87 -21.54 3.39 0.80
N LYS A 88 -20.67 4.37 0.51
CA LYS A 88 -19.93 4.44 -0.74
C LYS A 88 -18.65 3.64 -0.64
N LYS A 89 -18.48 2.66 -1.53
CA LYS A 89 -17.24 1.91 -1.69
C LYS A 89 -16.32 2.60 -2.69
N GLY A 90 -15.02 2.53 -2.45
CA GLY A 90 -13.99 3.12 -3.27
C GLY A 90 -12.66 2.42 -3.12
N TYR A 91 -11.62 3.05 -3.66
CA TYR A 91 -10.24 2.63 -3.52
C TYR A 91 -9.37 3.83 -3.13
N ALA A 92 -8.40 3.59 -2.25
CA ALA A 92 -7.27 4.50 -2.02
C ALA A 92 -6.03 3.91 -2.68
N ALA A 93 -5.29 4.72 -3.43
CA ALA A 93 -4.06 4.31 -4.07
C ALA A 93 -2.91 5.23 -3.66
N PHE A 94 -1.75 4.63 -3.43
CA PHE A 94 -0.51 5.34 -3.17
C PHE A 94 0.41 5.21 -4.38
N ILE A 95 0.90 6.33 -4.90
CA ILE A 95 1.80 6.39 -6.05
C ILE A 95 3.04 7.19 -5.66
N ASN A 96 4.20 6.69 -6.07
CA ASN A 96 5.44 7.45 -6.01
C ASN A 96 5.42 8.65 -6.97
N MET A 97 5.59 9.86 -6.43
CA MET A 97 5.68 11.10 -7.19
C MET A 97 7.04 11.75 -6.98
N SER A 98 7.68 12.15 -8.07
CA SER A 98 8.93 12.88 -8.01
C SER A 98 8.68 14.35 -7.71
N GLY A 99 9.46 14.93 -6.81
CA GLY A 99 9.44 16.34 -6.47
C GLY A 99 10.84 16.89 -6.26
N LYS A 100 10.90 18.15 -5.80
CA LYS A 100 12.13 18.93 -5.65
C LYS A 100 13.16 18.28 -4.72
N TYR A 101 12.72 17.65 -3.63
CA TYR A 101 13.61 17.07 -2.62
C TYR A 101 13.63 15.53 -2.64
N GLY A 102 13.12 14.92 -3.71
CA GLY A 102 13.14 13.47 -3.90
C GLY A 102 11.77 12.88 -4.20
N MET A 103 11.60 11.61 -3.80
CA MET A 103 10.38 10.85 -4.03
C MET A 103 9.42 11.01 -2.87
N TYR A 104 8.16 11.30 -3.19
CA TYR A 104 7.06 11.43 -2.25
C TYR A 104 5.99 10.39 -2.55
N GLN A 105 5.17 10.07 -1.57
CA GLN A 105 4.02 9.19 -1.78
C GLN A 105 2.76 10.04 -1.92
N GLY A 106 2.17 10.07 -3.11
CA GLY A 106 0.89 10.71 -3.35
C GLY A 106 -0.25 9.76 -3.01
N MET A 107 -1.19 10.21 -2.18
CA MET A 107 -2.43 9.50 -1.90
C MET A 107 -3.53 10.00 -2.83
N PHE A 108 -4.21 9.06 -3.46
CA PHE A 108 -5.34 9.30 -4.35
C PHE A 108 -6.54 8.48 -3.88
N LEU A 109 -7.74 9.04 -4.01
CA LEU A 109 -8.99 8.36 -3.72
C LEU A 109 -9.82 8.23 -4.99
N TYR A 110 -10.53 7.11 -5.12
CA TYR A 110 -11.47 6.84 -6.20
C TYR A 110 -12.76 6.30 -5.60
N PHE A 111 -13.91 6.87 -5.98
CA PHE A 111 -15.23 6.35 -5.58
C PHE A 111 -16.01 5.85 -6.79
N LYS A 112 -16.66 4.69 -6.62
CA LYS A 112 -17.36 3.98 -7.72
C LYS A 112 -18.54 4.78 -8.29
N GLU A 113 -19.26 5.52 -7.44
CA GLU A 113 -20.45 6.28 -7.85
C GLU A 113 -20.11 7.50 -8.72
N GLY A 114 -18.97 8.15 -8.45
CA GLY A 114 -18.52 9.31 -9.21
C GLY A 114 -17.62 8.96 -10.39
N LYS A 115 -17.04 7.76 -10.40
CA LYS A 115 -16.00 7.31 -11.35
C LYS A 115 -14.86 8.31 -11.53
N GLN A 116 -14.56 9.08 -10.50
CA GLN A 116 -13.53 10.11 -10.51
C GLN A 116 -12.47 9.76 -9.48
N CYS A 117 -11.22 9.97 -9.87
CA CYS A 117 -10.08 9.89 -8.99
C CYS A 117 -9.64 11.30 -8.61
N PHE A 118 -9.30 11.52 -7.34
CA PHE A 118 -8.83 12.81 -6.85
C PHE A 118 -7.65 12.64 -5.90
N PHE A 119 -6.72 13.58 -6.01
CA PHE A 119 -5.54 13.66 -5.16
C PHE A 119 -5.88 14.23 -3.78
N CYS A 120 -5.42 13.53 -2.74
CA CYS A 120 -5.63 13.94 -1.37
C CYS A 120 -4.43 14.63 -0.73
N GLY A 121 -3.21 14.30 -1.13
CA GLY A 121 -2.02 14.89 -0.49
C GLY A 121 -0.80 13.98 -0.56
N LEU A 122 0.28 14.46 0.05
CA LEU A 122 1.55 13.74 0.15
C LEU A 122 1.69 13.08 1.53
N GLY A 123 2.09 11.80 1.55
CA GLY A 123 2.46 11.05 2.75
C GLY A 123 3.85 11.41 3.27
N GLY A 124 4.21 10.89 4.45
CA GLY A 124 5.43 11.24 5.16
C GLY A 124 5.29 12.46 6.09
N GLY A 125 4.08 12.72 6.60
CA GLY A 125 3.82 13.80 7.55
C GLY A 125 3.84 15.22 6.98
N ILE A 126 3.81 15.37 5.65
CA ILE A 126 4.00 16.66 4.94
C ILE A 126 2.75 17.17 4.21
N ALA A 127 1.58 16.60 4.54
CA ALA A 127 0.29 16.94 3.93
C ALA A 127 -0.23 18.34 4.31
N ASP A 128 0.45 19.04 5.21
CA ASP A 128 0.15 20.40 5.66
C ASP A 128 0.40 21.47 4.59
N LYS A 129 1.33 21.20 3.66
CA LYS A 129 1.68 22.11 2.56
C LYS A 129 1.15 21.59 1.22
N PRO A 130 0.80 22.48 0.28
CA PRO A 130 0.38 22.07 -1.06
C PRO A 130 1.51 21.32 -1.77
N ALA A 131 1.16 20.32 -2.58
CA ALA A 131 2.14 19.48 -3.28
C ALA A 131 3.13 20.26 -4.17
N MET A 132 2.69 21.41 -4.69
CA MET A 132 3.52 22.34 -5.46
C MET A 132 4.72 22.89 -4.66
N TYR A 133 4.59 23.07 -3.34
CA TYR A 133 5.69 23.46 -2.46
C TYR A 133 6.86 22.46 -2.52
N TYR A 134 6.52 21.17 -2.66
CA TYR A 134 7.48 20.08 -2.79
C TYR A 134 7.89 19.82 -4.25
N GLY A 135 7.54 20.71 -5.18
CA GLY A 135 7.87 20.59 -6.60
C GLY A 135 7.04 19.55 -7.36
N VAL A 136 5.97 19.02 -6.76
CA VAL A 136 5.01 18.17 -7.48
C VAL A 136 4.03 19.07 -8.21
N ILE A 137 4.14 19.11 -9.53
CA ILE A 137 3.31 19.96 -10.37
C ILE A 137 1.89 19.39 -10.56
N PRO A 138 0.86 20.25 -10.67
CA PRO A 138 -0.52 19.81 -10.89
C PRO A 138 -0.70 18.90 -12.11
N LEU A 139 0.07 19.13 -13.18
CA LEU A 139 0.02 18.31 -14.39
C LEU A 139 0.34 16.84 -14.10
N THR A 140 1.37 16.57 -13.29
CA THR A 140 1.75 15.20 -12.91
C THR A 140 0.64 14.55 -12.08
N ILE A 141 0.01 15.30 -11.18
CA ILE A 141 -1.11 14.83 -10.37
C ILE A 141 -2.28 14.44 -11.27
N SER A 142 -2.67 15.29 -12.22
CA SER A 142 -3.77 15.01 -13.15
C SER A 142 -3.49 13.82 -14.06
N ILE A 143 -2.24 13.63 -14.51
CA ILE A 143 -1.86 12.43 -15.27
C ILE A 143 -2.03 11.17 -14.40
N SER A 144 -1.63 11.22 -13.13
CA SER A 144 -1.82 10.12 -12.19
C SER A 144 -3.30 9.83 -11.91
N GLU A 145 -4.14 10.87 -11.74
CA GLU A 145 -5.59 10.75 -11.56
C GLU A 145 -6.24 10.05 -12.77
N GLN A 146 -5.94 10.50 -13.99
CA GLN A 146 -6.50 9.90 -15.22
C GLN A 146 -6.07 8.44 -15.38
N LYS A 147 -4.81 8.13 -15.06
CA LYS A 147 -4.28 6.77 -15.13
C LYS A 147 -4.95 5.85 -14.12
N LEU A 148 -5.14 6.31 -12.88
CA LEU A 148 -5.85 5.58 -11.83
C LEU A 148 -7.33 5.38 -12.19
N GLU A 149 -7.99 6.42 -12.68
CA GLU A 149 -9.39 6.35 -13.09
C GLU A 149 -9.60 5.30 -14.20
N SER A 150 -8.73 5.29 -15.20
CA SER A 150 -8.76 4.30 -16.28
C SER A 150 -8.53 2.88 -15.77
N ALA A 151 -7.57 2.69 -14.87
CA ALA A 151 -7.28 1.40 -14.26
C ALA A 151 -8.44 0.88 -13.40
N PHE A 152 -9.02 1.73 -12.55
CA PHE A 152 -10.15 1.34 -11.69
C PHE A 152 -11.44 1.10 -12.48
N LYS A 153 -11.69 1.86 -13.56
CA LYS A 153 -12.79 1.58 -14.49
C LYS A 153 -12.63 0.21 -15.17
N GLY A 154 -11.43 -0.11 -15.64
CA GLY A 154 -11.14 -1.44 -16.22
C GLY A 154 -11.39 -2.58 -15.24
N LEU A 155 -11.01 -2.40 -13.97
CA LEU A 155 -11.29 -3.34 -12.88
C LEU A 155 -12.78 -3.57 -12.63
N GLU A 156 -13.59 -2.52 -12.66
CA GLU A 156 -15.03 -2.62 -12.49
C GLU A 156 -15.70 -3.37 -13.64
N ILE A 157 -15.23 -3.16 -14.88
CA ILE A 157 -15.77 -3.83 -16.06
C ILE A 157 -15.48 -5.33 -16.01
N ASN A 158 -14.23 -5.72 -15.71
CA ASN A 158 -13.85 -7.13 -15.62
C ASN A 158 -14.64 -7.88 -14.53
N ARG A 159 -14.85 -7.26 -13.36
CA ARG A 159 -15.68 -7.85 -12.29
C ARG A 159 -17.17 -7.97 -12.62
N ARG A 160 -17.70 -7.18 -13.57
CA ARG A 160 -19.08 -7.33 -14.04
C ARG A 160 -19.23 -8.42 -15.09
N GLY A 161 -18.18 -8.70 -15.87
CA GLY A 161 -18.16 -9.79 -16.86
C GLY A 161 -17.99 -11.19 -16.26
N GLU A 162 -17.58 -11.28 -14.99
CA GLU A 162 -17.46 -12.55 -14.24
C GLU A 162 -18.75 -12.93 -13.46
N LYS A 163 -19.86 -12.20 -13.64
CA LYS A 163 -21.17 -12.52 -13.07
C LYS A 163 -22.11 -13.03 -14.15
#